data_AF-A0AAW7SIV2-F1
#
_entry.id   AF-A0AAW7SIV2-F1
#
_cell.length_a   1.000
_cell.length_b   1.000
_cell.length_c   1.000
_cell.angle_alpha   90.00
_cell.angle_beta   90.00
_cell.angle_gamma   90.00
#
_symmetry.space_group_name_H-M   'P 1'
#
loop_
_entity.id
_entity.type
_entity.pdbx_description
1 polymer ?
#
loop_
_entity_poly.entity_id
_entity_poly.type
_entity_poly.pdbx_seq_one_letter_code
_entity_poly.pdbx_strand_id
1 'polypeptide(L)'
;MAGTKKPRRKYDPTRWLARSVSRAENRRDANPLKDDQQRDLALCYHISFENMLKRGNEEDWYVLAATMNVALVLAEQGYGAEYIPEIKSAMESLMDLKYRADRTGQWAFDGAGIQHMRIALELHDQQCALANRGEIKKALKAIVKRANEGHMYATHECELGVA
;
A
#
# COMPACT_ATOMS: atom_id res chain seq x y z
N MET A 1 -20.04 -49.24 -12.70
CA MET A 1 -19.94 -47.85 -12.18
C MET A 1 -19.51 -46.94 -13.30
N ALA A 2 -20.41 -46.13 -13.86
CA ALA A 2 -20.10 -45.22 -14.96
C ALA A 2 -19.43 -43.96 -14.40
N GLY A 3 -18.15 -43.75 -14.71
CA GLY A 3 -17.41 -42.57 -14.27
C GLY A 3 -17.97 -41.30 -14.90
N THR A 4 -18.33 -40.33 -14.06
CA THR A 4 -18.80 -39.00 -14.44
C THR A 4 -17.76 -38.30 -15.32
N LYS A 5 -18.01 -38.23 -16.64
CA LYS A 5 -17.14 -37.49 -17.56
C LYS A 5 -17.30 -36.00 -17.28
N LYS A 6 -16.19 -35.33 -16.91
CA LYS A 6 -16.17 -33.88 -16.73
C LYS A 6 -16.74 -33.20 -18.00
N PRO A 7 -17.67 -32.23 -17.86
CA PRO A 7 -18.26 -31.57 -19.02
C PRO A 7 -17.18 -30.90 -19.88
N ARG A 8 -17.28 -31.08 -21.20
CA ARG A 8 -16.36 -30.44 -22.15
C ARG A 8 -16.53 -28.93 -22.07
N ARG A 9 -15.44 -28.23 -21.74
CA ARG A 9 -15.42 -26.77 -21.60
C ARG A 9 -15.74 -26.11 -22.96
N LYS A 10 -16.65 -25.13 -22.98
CA LYS A 10 -17.02 -24.37 -24.18
C LYS A 10 -15.75 -23.77 -24.82
N TYR A 11 -15.60 -23.94 -26.15
CA TYR A 11 -14.49 -23.37 -26.90
C TYR A 11 -14.59 -21.85 -26.87
N ASP A 12 -13.48 -21.19 -26.55
CA ASP A 12 -13.36 -19.75 -26.55
C ASP A 12 -12.18 -19.37 -27.46
N PRO A 13 -12.44 -18.72 -28.61
CA PRO A 13 -11.41 -18.38 -29.59
C PRO A 13 -10.44 -17.29 -29.08
N THR A 14 -10.78 -16.57 -28.01
CA THR A 14 -9.93 -15.51 -27.42
C THR A 14 -9.06 -16.01 -26.28
N ARG A 15 -9.23 -17.27 -25.86
CA ARG A 15 -8.51 -17.87 -24.72
C ARG A 15 -6.99 -17.84 -24.88
N TRP A 16 -6.49 -17.93 -26.11
CA TRP A 16 -5.06 -17.85 -26.38
C TRP A 16 -4.52 -16.42 -26.17
N LEU A 17 -5.28 -15.38 -26.55
CA LEU A 17 -4.95 -13.98 -26.29
C LEU A 17 -4.87 -13.73 -24.79
N ALA A 18 -5.89 -14.17 -24.04
CA ALA A 18 -5.91 -14.04 -22.59
C ALA A 18 -4.69 -14.71 -21.92
N ARG A 19 -4.26 -15.88 -22.41
CA ARG A 19 -3.04 -16.55 -21.92
C ARG A 19 -1.77 -15.79 -22.27
N SER A 20 -1.66 -15.25 -23.48
CA SER A 20 -0.50 -14.48 -23.91
C SER A 20 -0.36 -13.19 -23.11
N VAL A 21 -1.46 -12.46 -22.90
CA VAL A 21 -1.51 -11.27 -22.05
C VAL A 21 -1.13 -11.64 -20.62
N SER A 22 -1.75 -12.65 -20.02
CA SER A 22 -1.43 -13.09 -18.66
C SER A 22 0.03 -13.49 -18.48
N ARG A 23 0.65 -14.17 -19.46
CA ARG A 23 2.07 -14.49 -19.41
C ARG A 23 2.97 -13.26 -19.48
N ALA A 24 2.61 -12.29 -20.32
CA ALA A 24 3.35 -11.02 -20.42
C ALA A 24 3.22 -10.21 -19.13
N GLU A 25 2.04 -10.17 -18.53
CA GLU A 25 1.78 -9.53 -17.23
C GLU A 25 2.58 -10.21 -16.11
N ASN A 26 2.56 -11.54 -16.01
CA ASN A 26 3.31 -12.26 -14.98
C ASN A 26 4.82 -12.00 -15.08
N ARG A 27 5.37 -11.87 -16.30
CA ARG A 27 6.78 -11.49 -16.49
C ARG A 27 7.07 -10.06 -16.05
N ARG A 28 6.13 -9.13 -16.26
CA ARG A 28 6.26 -7.74 -15.80
C ARG A 28 6.12 -7.62 -14.29
N ASP A 29 5.21 -8.39 -13.70
CA ASP A 29 4.95 -8.39 -12.26
C ASP A 29 6.10 -9.07 -11.47
N ALA A 30 6.84 -10.00 -12.08
CA ALA A 30 8.03 -10.62 -11.48
C ALA A 30 9.26 -9.70 -11.43
N ASN A 31 9.29 -8.62 -12.23
CA ASN A 31 10.39 -7.67 -12.21
C ASN A 31 10.16 -6.60 -11.14
N PRO A 32 11.23 -6.09 -10.50
CA PRO A 32 11.17 -4.86 -9.72
C PRO A 32 10.57 -3.69 -10.50
N LEU A 33 10.06 -2.69 -9.79
CA LEU A 33 9.77 -1.40 -10.41
C LEU A 33 11.05 -0.87 -11.07
N LYS A 34 10.88 -0.16 -12.20
CA LYS A 34 12.03 0.54 -12.78
C LYS A 34 12.48 1.63 -11.81
N ASP A 35 13.77 1.89 -11.80
CA ASP A 35 14.42 2.91 -10.98
C ASP A 35 13.71 4.28 -11.06
N ASP A 36 13.34 4.72 -12.27
CA ASP A 36 12.58 5.96 -12.48
C ASP A 36 11.20 5.93 -11.79
N GLN A 37 10.49 4.80 -11.84
CA GLN A 37 9.17 4.68 -11.23
C GLN A 37 9.23 4.66 -9.70
N GLN A 38 10.28 4.07 -9.13
CA GLN A 38 10.54 4.11 -7.69
C GLN A 38 10.83 5.53 -7.25
N ARG A 39 11.68 6.27 -8.00
CA ARG A 39 11.98 7.68 -7.72
C ARG A 39 10.75 8.57 -7.81
N ASP A 40 9.93 8.43 -8.85
CA ASP A 40 8.72 9.24 -9.02
C ASP A 40 7.74 9.02 -7.85
N LEU A 41 7.59 7.76 -7.42
CA LEU A 41 6.77 7.41 -6.26
C LEU A 41 7.34 8.03 -4.97
N ALA A 42 8.65 7.90 -4.76
CA ALA A 42 9.33 8.45 -3.60
C ALA A 42 9.21 9.97 -3.52
N LEU A 43 9.43 10.65 -4.64
CA LEU A 43 9.25 12.10 -4.73
C LEU A 43 7.83 12.52 -4.36
N CYS A 44 6.81 11.78 -4.79
CA CYS A 44 5.42 12.12 -4.50
C CYS A 44 5.14 12.19 -2.99
N TYR A 45 5.42 11.12 -2.23
CA TYR A 45 5.13 11.12 -0.80
C TYR A 45 6.08 11.99 0.02
N HIS A 46 7.35 12.14 -0.38
CA HIS A 46 8.27 13.04 0.30
C HIS A 46 7.89 14.51 0.09
N ILE A 47 7.44 14.89 -1.10
CA ILE A 47 6.90 16.23 -1.35
C ILE A 47 5.64 16.47 -0.52
N SER A 48 4.71 15.51 -0.47
CA SER A 48 3.52 15.64 0.37
C SER A 48 3.84 15.77 1.85
N PHE A 49 4.85 15.04 2.34
CA PHE A 49 5.33 15.20 3.71
C PHE A 49 5.91 16.60 3.96
N GLU A 50 6.77 17.09 3.07
CA GLU A 50 7.35 18.43 3.17
C GLU A 50 6.30 19.54 3.08
N ASN A 51 5.26 19.36 2.27
CA ASN A 51 4.11 20.27 2.23
C ASN A 51 3.38 20.28 3.57
N MET A 52 3.15 19.10 4.17
CA MET A 52 2.50 18.96 5.48
C MET A 52 3.29 19.60 6.62
N LEU A 53 4.63 19.68 6.53
CA LEU A 53 5.46 20.38 7.51
C LEU A 53 5.35 21.90 7.43
N LYS A 54 5.00 22.46 6.26
CA LYS A 54 4.91 23.91 6.02
C LYS A 54 3.47 24.41 6.11
N ARG A 55 2.61 23.88 5.25
CA ARG A 55 1.19 24.21 5.15
C ARG A 55 0.47 22.96 4.65
N GLY A 56 0.12 22.09 5.58
CA GLY A 56 -0.62 20.89 5.25
C GLY A 56 -1.98 21.17 4.63
N ASN A 57 -2.42 20.21 3.84
CA ASN A 57 -3.75 20.17 3.25
C ASN A 57 -4.25 18.72 3.26
N GLU A 58 -5.53 18.56 2.92
CA GLU A 58 -6.17 17.25 2.95
C GLU A 58 -5.63 16.30 1.86
N GLU A 59 -5.25 16.82 0.69
CA GLU A 59 -4.73 16.02 -0.42
C GLU A 59 -3.39 15.34 -0.06
N ASP A 60 -2.45 16.11 0.50
CA ASP A 60 -1.17 15.60 0.97
C ASP A 60 -1.36 14.59 2.11
N TRP A 61 -2.36 14.80 2.98
CA TRP A 61 -2.69 13.81 4.00
C TRP A 61 -3.19 12.48 3.40
N TYR A 62 -4.05 12.51 2.37
CA TYR A 62 -4.49 11.29 1.70
C TYR A 62 -3.33 10.55 1.04
N VAL A 63 -2.38 11.27 0.44
CA VAL A 63 -1.17 10.66 -0.14
C VAL A 63 -0.39 9.92 0.95
N LEU A 64 -0.10 10.58 2.08
CA LEU A 64 0.64 9.96 3.18
C LEU A 64 -0.12 8.77 3.80
N ALA A 65 -1.43 8.88 4.01
CA ALA A 65 -2.25 7.79 4.53
C ALA A 65 -2.26 6.57 3.59
N ALA A 66 -2.35 6.80 2.27
CA ALA A 66 -2.23 5.73 1.28
C ALA A 66 -0.83 5.08 1.32
N THR A 67 0.23 5.88 1.40
CA THR A 67 1.61 5.40 1.53
C THR A 67 1.81 4.53 2.77
N MET A 68 1.32 4.95 3.93
CA MET A 68 1.43 4.17 5.18
C MET A 68 0.63 2.86 5.10
N ASN A 69 -0.53 2.86 4.45
CA ASN A 69 -1.29 1.64 4.20
C ASN A 69 -0.52 0.64 3.31
N VAL A 70 0.17 1.13 2.28
CA VAL A 70 1.06 0.28 1.47
C VAL A 70 2.22 -0.24 2.31
N ALA A 71 2.86 0.63 3.11
CA ALA A 71 3.98 0.25 3.96
C ALA A 71 3.60 -0.85 4.97
N LEU A 72 2.42 -0.74 5.59
CA LEU A 72 1.91 -1.75 6.51
C LEU A 72 1.69 -3.10 5.82
N VAL A 73 1.04 -3.10 4.66
CA VAL A 73 0.79 -4.34 3.92
C VAL A 73 2.08 -4.99 3.42
N LEU A 74 3.07 -4.20 3.02
CA LEU A 74 4.39 -4.73 2.66
C LEU A 74 5.12 -5.33 3.87
N ALA A 75 5.05 -4.67 5.04
CA ALA A 75 5.61 -5.19 6.27
C ALA A 75 4.96 -6.51 6.70
N GLU A 76 3.64 -6.61 6.61
CA GLU A 76 2.88 -7.86 6.85
C GLU A 76 3.24 -8.99 5.85
N GLN A 77 3.69 -8.65 4.65
CA GLN A 77 4.20 -9.59 3.65
C GLN A 77 5.66 -10.01 3.89
N GLY A 78 6.30 -9.48 4.93
CA GLY A 78 7.67 -9.81 5.33
C GLY A 78 8.72 -8.75 4.98
N TYR A 79 8.33 -7.62 4.37
CA TYR A 79 9.26 -6.53 4.06
C TYR A 79 9.37 -5.56 5.25
N GLY A 80 10.10 -5.96 6.29
CA GLY A 80 10.28 -5.17 7.52
C GLY A 80 9.16 -5.39 8.54
N ALA A 81 8.79 -6.66 8.77
CA ALA A 81 7.74 -7.04 9.72
C ALA A 81 8.03 -6.58 11.16
N GLU A 82 9.30 -6.47 11.53
CA GLU A 82 9.78 -5.93 12.79
C GLU A 82 9.44 -4.45 12.99
N TYR A 83 9.21 -3.71 11.90
CA TYR A 83 8.89 -2.27 11.92
C TYR A 83 7.38 -1.95 11.84
N ILE A 84 6.52 -2.98 11.95
CA ILE A 84 5.07 -2.80 12.01
C ILE A 84 4.66 -1.81 13.13
N PRO A 85 5.23 -1.86 14.36
CA PRO A 85 4.89 -0.90 15.42
C PRO A 85 5.17 0.56 15.03
N GLU A 86 6.25 0.83 14.32
CA GLU A 86 6.66 2.14 13.85
C GLU A 86 5.71 2.66 12.78
N ILE A 87 5.32 1.80 11.83
CA ILE A 87 4.32 2.15 10.80
C ILE A 87 2.98 2.48 11.46
N LYS A 88 2.53 1.67 12.44
CA LYS A 88 1.29 1.94 13.18
C LYS A 88 1.36 3.26 13.95
N SER A 89 2.48 3.57 14.58
CA SER A 89 2.68 4.85 15.27
C SER A 89 2.57 6.05 14.31
N ALA A 90 3.08 5.91 13.08
CA ALA A 90 2.92 6.92 12.04
C ALA A 90 1.45 7.05 11.58
N MET A 91 0.73 5.94 11.44
CA MET A 91 -0.71 5.94 11.12
C MET A 91 -1.56 6.57 12.22
N GLU A 92 -1.26 6.29 13.49
CA GLU A 92 -1.91 6.94 14.64
C GLU A 92 -1.68 8.46 14.60
N SER A 93 -0.43 8.89 14.34
CA SER A 93 -0.09 10.30 14.19
C SER A 93 -0.86 10.98 13.04
N LEU A 94 -1.08 10.28 11.92
CA LEU A 94 -1.91 10.76 10.81
C LEU A 94 -3.38 10.90 11.20
N MET A 95 -3.91 9.97 12.00
CA MET A 95 -5.30 10.03 12.48
C MET A 95 -5.52 11.16 13.48
N ASP A 96 -4.60 11.33 14.43
CA ASP A 96 -4.64 12.45 15.38
C ASP A 96 -4.56 13.80 14.67
N LEU A 97 -3.72 13.89 13.63
CA LEU A 97 -3.67 15.05 12.76
C LEU A 97 -5.02 15.31 12.10
N LYS A 98 -5.65 14.29 11.51
CA LYS A 98 -6.97 14.42 10.88
C LYS A 98 -8.01 14.93 11.87
N TYR A 99 -8.12 14.30 13.04
CA TYR A 99 -9.09 14.71 14.07
C TYR A 99 -8.84 16.12 14.60
N ARG A 100 -7.58 16.57 14.61
CA ARG A 100 -7.26 17.96 14.92
C ARG A 100 -7.67 18.90 13.78
N ALA A 101 -7.35 18.56 12.54
CA ALA A 101 -7.71 19.34 11.37
C ALA A 101 -9.23 19.48 11.21
N ASP A 102 -10.01 18.42 11.47
CA ASP A 102 -11.48 18.46 11.44
C ASP A 102 -12.06 19.44 12.48
N ARG A 103 -11.37 19.63 13.61
CA ARG A 103 -11.79 20.57 14.67
C ARG A 103 -11.30 22.00 14.47
N THR A 104 -10.09 22.19 13.95
CA THR A 104 -9.41 23.51 13.92
C THR A 104 -9.17 24.05 12.52
N GLY A 105 -9.34 23.23 11.48
CA GLY A 105 -8.97 23.52 10.10
C GLY A 105 -7.46 23.48 9.84
N GLN A 106 -6.64 23.08 10.82
CA GLN A 106 -5.18 23.12 10.71
C GLN A 106 -4.56 21.73 10.53
N TRP A 107 -3.92 21.54 9.38
CA TRP A 107 -3.17 20.34 9.02
C TRP A 107 -1.70 20.51 9.39
N ALA A 108 -1.32 20.07 10.58
CA ALA A 108 0.09 20.07 11.00
C ALA A 108 0.36 18.85 11.88
N PHE A 109 1.59 18.35 11.88
CA PHE A 109 2.00 17.31 12.82
C PHE A 109 2.40 17.93 14.16
N ASP A 110 2.43 17.12 15.21
CA ASP A 110 3.20 17.43 16.41
C ASP A 110 4.65 16.90 16.27
N GLY A 111 5.51 17.21 17.24
CA GLY A 111 6.92 16.83 17.16
C GLY A 111 7.14 15.31 17.09
N ALA A 112 6.32 14.53 17.80
CA ALA A 112 6.39 13.07 17.78
C ALA A 112 5.93 12.50 16.44
N GLY A 113 4.79 12.97 15.92
CA GLY A 113 4.26 12.54 14.62
C GLY A 113 5.22 12.82 13.46
N ILE A 114 5.97 13.92 13.50
CA ILE A 114 7.03 14.19 12.52
C ILE A 114 8.10 13.09 12.54
N GLN A 115 8.52 12.63 13.72
CA GLN A 115 9.55 11.59 13.84
C GLN A 115 9.01 10.22 13.40
N HIS A 116 7.79 9.87 13.79
CA HIS A 116 7.16 8.62 13.36
C HIS A 116 7.02 8.56 11.83
N MET A 117 6.56 9.65 11.21
CA MET A 117 6.46 9.73 9.75
C MET A 117 7.81 9.62 9.06
N ARG A 118 8.87 10.25 9.57
CA ARG A 118 10.22 10.15 8.97
C ARG A 118 10.71 8.70 8.94
N ILE A 119 10.59 8.00 10.06
CA ILE A 119 11.01 6.59 10.18
C ILE A 119 10.19 5.72 9.22
N ALA A 120 8.86 5.89 9.20
CA ALA A 120 8.00 5.07 8.37
C ALA A 120 8.18 5.34 6.86
N LEU A 121 8.46 6.58 6.45
CA LEU A 121 8.76 6.91 5.05
C LEU A 121 10.12 6.35 4.60
N GLU A 122 11.14 6.43 5.44
CA GLU A 122 12.46 5.83 5.14
C GLU A 122 12.34 4.31 5.01
N LEU A 123 11.58 3.66 5.90
CA LEU A 123 11.27 2.25 5.77
C LEU A 123 10.54 1.96 4.45
N HIS A 124 9.59 2.80 4.06
CA HIS A 124 8.84 2.60 2.82
C HIS A 124 9.71 2.76 1.57
N ASP A 125 10.69 3.68 1.57
CA ASP A 125 11.72 3.78 0.53
C ASP A 125 12.47 2.44 0.37
N GLN A 126 12.90 1.86 1.50
CA GLN A 126 13.61 0.57 1.52
C GLN A 126 12.72 -0.58 1.04
N GLN A 127 11.45 -0.61 1.46
CA GLN A 127 10.48 -1.60 0.98
C GLN A 127 10.28 -1.50 -0.54
N CYS A 128 10.15 -0.28 -1.09
CA CYS A 128 9.97 -0.07 -2.53
C CYS A 128 11.20 -0.49 -3.34
N ALA A 129 12.41 -0.41 -2.76
CA ALA A 129 13.64 -0.88 -3.38
C ALA A 129 13.72 -2.42 -3.44
N LEU A 130 13.10 -3.11 -2.47
CA LEU A 130 13.15 -4.58 -2.36
C LEU A 130 11.95 -5.29 -3.01
N ALA A 131 10.76 -4.71 -2.93
CA ALA A 131 9.53 -5.31 -3.41
C ALA A 131 9.45 -5.30 -4.95
N ASN A 132 9.01 -6.42 -5.53
CA ASN A 132 8.71 -6.48 -6.94
C ASN A 132 7.36 -5.80 -7.26
N ARG A 133 7.14 -5.49 -8.55
CA ARG A 133 5.91 -4.84 -9.00
C ARG A 133 4.66 -5.66 -8.65
N GLY A 134 4.76 -6.98 -8.69
CA GLY A 134 3.68 -7.89 -8.35
C GLY A 134 3.25 -7.80 -6.89
N GLU A 135 4.19 -7.65 -5.97
CA GLU A 135 3.97 -7.49 -4.52
C GLU A 135 3.27 -6.15 -4.23
N ILE A 136 3.75 -5.05 -4.79
CA ILE A 136 3.11 -3.74 -4.62
C ILE A 136 1.67 -3.77 -5.17
N LYS A 137 1.44 -4.42 -6.31
CA LYS A 137 0.09 -4.59 -6.88
C LYS A 137 -0.80 -5.47 -6.00
N LYS A 138 -0.26 -6.50 -5.35
CA LYS A 138 -0.99 -7.31 -4.35
C LYS A 138 -1.32 -6.45 -3.13
N ALA A 139 -0.39 -5.62 -2.66
CA ALA A 139 -0.61 -4.71 -1.54
C ALA A 139 -1.76 -3.73 -1.84
N LEU A 140 -1.75 -3.08 -3.00
CA LEU A 140 -2.83 -2.19 -3.44
C LEU A 140 -4.20 -2.90 -3.50
N LYS A 141 -4.24 -4.14 -3.98
CA LYS A 141 -5.49 -4.94 -3.96
C LYS A 141 -5.97 -5.26 -2.55
N ALA A 142 -5.04 -5.55 -1.63
CA ALA A 142 -5.38 -5.79 -0.24
C ALA A 142 -5.95 -4.52 0.41
N ILE A 143 -5.37 -3.35 0.12
CA ILE A 143 -5.89 -2.05 0.60
C ILE A 143 -7.30 -1.79 0.08
N VAL A 144 -7.56 -1.98 -1.22
CA VAL A 144 -8.91 -1.83 -1.79
C VAL A 144 -9.91 -2.79 -1.14
N LYS A 145 -9.49 -4.03 -0.88
CA LYS A 145 -10.31 -5.01 -0.16
C LYS A 145 -10.64 -4.51 1.27
N ARG A 146 -9.64 -4.05 2.02
CA ARG A 146 -9.80 -3.46 3.36
C ARG A 146 -10.71 -2.23 3.34
N ALA A 147 -10.60 -1.39 2.31
CA ALA A 147 -11.48 -0.23 2.11
C ALA A 147 -12.95 -0.64 2.03
N ASN A 148 -13.23 -1.65 1.20
CA ASN A 148 -14.58 -2.16 0.98
C ASN A 148 -15.14 -2.86 2.23
N GLU A 149 -14.28 -3.40 3.08
CA GLU A 149 -14.63 -4.02 4.36
C GLU A 149 -14.75 -2.99 5.51
N GLY A 150 -14.39 -1.72 5.28
CA GLY A 150 -14.49 -0.63 6.26
C GLY A 150 -13.25 -0.42 7.12
N HIS A 151 -12.14 -1.12 6.86
CA HIS A 151 -10.91 -1.11 7.66
C HIS A 151 -9.83 -0.15 7.14
N MET A 152 -10.21 0.94 6.47
CA MET A 152 -9.25 1.86 5.81
C MET A 152 -8.26 2.53 6.77
N TYR A 153 -8.61 2.63 8.06
CA TYR A 153 -7.85 3.33 9.10
C TYR A 153 -7.58 2.48 10.35
N ALA A 154 -7.80 1.16 10.29
CA ALA A 154 -7.71 0.30 11.47
C ALA A 154 -6.24 0.05 11.85
N THR A 155 -5.77 0.69 12.91
CA THR A 155 -4.44 0.50 13.54
C THR A 155 -4.36 -0.80 14.34
N HIS A 156 -5.50 -1.33 14.82
CA HIS A 156 -5.51 -2.36 15.87
C HIS A 156 -6.02 -3.75 15.46
N GLU A 157 -6.69 -3.93 14.33
CA GLU A 157 -7.24 -5.24 13.97
C GLU A 157 -7.19 -5.49 12.46
N CYS A 158 -6.21 -6.28 12.00
CA CYS A 158 -6.36 -7.03 10.77
C CYS A 158 -5.32 -8.15 10.71
N GLU A 159 -5.54 -9.22 11.47
CA GLU A 159 -4.81 -10.47 11.26
C GLU A 159 -5.08 -10.92 9.82
N LEU A 160 -4.03 -10.94 9.00
CA LEU A 160 -4.09 -11.68 7.74
C LEU A 160 -4.29 -13.14 8.11
N GLY A 161 -5.51 -13.63 7.96
CA GLY A 161 -5.78 -15.06 7.89
C GLY A 161 -4.94 -15.65 6.78
N VAL A 162 -3.77 -16.18 7.14
CA VAL A 162 -2.95 -17.02 6.29
C VAL A 162 -3.75 -18.30 6.07
N ALA A 163 -4.41 -18.38 4.93
CA ALA A 163 -5.04 -19.59 4.42
C ALA A 163 -4.16 -20.23 3.34
#